data_AF-A0A023G6R2-F1
#
_entry.id   AF-A0A023G6R2-F1
#
_cell.length_a   1.000
_cell.length_b   1.000
_cell.length_c   1.000
_cell.angle_alpha   90.00
_cell.angle_beta   90.00
_cell.angle_gamma   90.00
#
_symmetry.space_group_name_H-M   'P 1'
#
loop_
_entity.id
_entity.type
_entity.pdbx_description
1 polymer ?
#
loop_
_entity_poly.entity_id
_entity_poly.type
_entity_poly.pdbx_seq_one_letter_code
_entity_poly.pdbx_strand_id
1 'polypeptide(L)'
;MRTTELLHGNGRRPAEPPIPFRQLLPMELKDKVSGKSNKQKDVSCLPEMMTLFSCLAEKNYDSNNCLKEAKEFQGCFNKFLEKNAQYKATGSLGILIPGLKASQLTSQQANTLLRKYPLKNLLKKVR
;
A
#
# COMPACT_ATOMS: atom_id res chain seq x y z
N MET A 1 14.20 -13.70 7.82
CA MET A 1 15.66 -13.79 7.81
C MET A 1 16.01 -15.03 7.03
N ARG A 2 16.72 -14.91 5.90
CA ARG A 2 17.28 -16.09 5.24
C ARG A 2 18.29 -16.65 6.22
N THR A 3 18.00 -17.82 6.78
CA THR A 3 19.02 -18.63 7.43
C THR A 3 20.08 -18.86 6.37
N THR A 4 21.22 -18.21 6.52
CA THR A 4 22.43 -18.64 5.84
C THR A 4 22.75 -19.98 6.47
N GLU A 5 22.13 -21.04 5.95
CA GLU A 5 22.67 -22.37 6.07
C GLU A 5 24.14 -22.26 5.71
N LEU A 6 24.98 -22.73 6.62
CA LEU A 6 26.42 -22.70 6.49
C LEU A 6 26.78 -23.41 5.18
N LEU A 7 27.02 -22.62 4.13
CA LEU A 7 27.64 -23.06 2.90
C LEU A 7 29.08 -23.46 3.23
N HIS A 8 29.26 -24.68 3.73
CA HIS A 8 30.56 -25.31 3.99
C HIS A 8 31.26 -25.77 2.71
N GLY A 9 30.99 -25.10 1.57
CA GLY A 9 31.71 -25.36 0.33
C GLY A 9 33.04 -24.61 0.28
N ASN A 10 34.03 -25.18 -0.42
CA ASN A 10 35.35 -24.58 -0.69
C ASN A 10 35.30 -23.33 -1.62
N GLY A 11 34.15 -22.69 -1.74
CA GLY A 11 33.97 -21.47 -2.52
C GLY A 11 34.53 -20.24 -1.80
N ARG A 12 34.75 -19.15 -2.55
CA ARG A 12 35.15 -17.86 -1.98
C ARG A 12 34.09 -17.41 -0.98
N ARG A 13 34.47 -17.33 0.30
CA ARG A 13 33.62 -16.75 1.34
C ARG A 13 33.39 -15.27 1.00
N PRO A 14 32.19 -14.73 1.26
CA PRO A 14 31.98 -13.29 1.21
C PRO A 14 33.03 -12.62 2.09
N ALA A 15 33.70 -11.59 1.58
CA ALA A 15 34.63 -10.81 2.39
C ALA A 15 33.87 -10.19 3.56
N GLU A 16 34.34 -10.41 4.78
CA GLU A 16 33.76 -9.75 5.94
C GLU A 16 33.99 -8.23 5.81
N PRO A 17 32.94 -7.41 5.99
CA PRO A 17 33.12 -5.97 5.93
C PRO A 17 34.06 -5.53 7.06
N PRO A 18 34.94 -4.54 6.82
CA PRO A 18 35.93 -4.10 7.80
C PRO A 18 35.30 -3.45 9.06
N ILE A 19 34.00 -3.21 9.06
CA ILE A 19 33.26 -2.58 10.15
C ILE A 19 32.16 -3.52 10.62
N PRO A 20 32.16 -3.95 11.90
CA PRO A 20 31.12 -4.82 12.42
C PRO A 20 29.78 -4.07 12.49
N PHE A 21 28.69 -4.79 12.26
CA PHE A 21 27.35 -4.24 12.40
C PHE A 21 27.10 -3.82 13.86
N ARG A 22 26.91 -2.52 14.09
CA ARG A 22 26.45 -1.99 15.38
C ARG A 22 24.92 -1.86 15.36
N GLN A 23 24.28 -2.65 16.20
CA GLN A 23 22.83 -2.68 16.32
C GLN A 23 22.31 -1.50 17.14
N LEU A 24 21.59 -0.57 16.50
CA LEU A 24 20.91 0.54 17.19
C LEU A 24 19.56 0.11 17.80
N LEU A 25 18.90 -0.86 17.17
CA LEU A 25 17.59 -1.39 17.56
C LEU A 25 17.62 -2.91 17.51
N PRO A 26 16.95 -3.60 18.44
CA PRO A 26 16.91 -5.05 18.42
C PRO A 26 16.32 -5.54 17.08
N MET A 27 16.96 -6.56 16.51
CA MET A 27 16.66 -7.17 15.21
C MET A 27 15.56 -8.20 15.41
N GLU A 28 14.50 -7.76 16.08
CA GLU A 28 13.31 -8.53 16.39
C GLU A 28 12.12 -7.90 15.69
N LEU A 29 11.21 -8.76 15.24
CA LEU A 29 9.96 -8.29 14.66
C LEU A 29 9.05 -7.79 15.78
N LYS A 30 8.39 -6.65 15.56
CA LYS A 30 7.40 -6.09 16.49
C LYS A 30 6.01 -6.60 16.15
N ASP A 31 5.14 -6.67 17.15
CA ASP A 31 3.72 -7.01 16.98
C ASP A 31 2.88 -5.82 16.47
N LYS A 32 3.53 -4.75 15.98
CA LYS A 32 2.88 -3.59 15.40
C LYS A 32 3.66 -3.02 14.23
N VAL A 33 2.95 -2.56 13.22
CA VAL A 33 3.44 -1.75 12.11
C VAL A 33 3.10 -0.28 12.34
N SER A 34 4.05 0.59 11.99
CA SER A 34 3.82 2.04 12.01
C SER A 34 3.01 2.45 10.79
N GLY A 35 1.93 3.20 11.00
CA GLY A 35 1.17 3.82 9.91
C GLY A 35 1.90 5.04 9.36
N LYS A 36 3.01 4.84 8.64
CA LYS A 36 3.62 5.94 7.89
C LYS A 36 2.70 6.29 6.71
N SER A 37 2.49 7.58 6.50
CA SER A 37 1.53 8.16 5.56
C SER A 37 1.52 7.45 4.21
N ASN A 38 0.51 6.58 4.00
CA ASN A 38 0.27 5.95 2.72
C ASN A 38 -0.64 6.88 1.91
N LYS A 39 -0.13 8.06 1.55
CA LYS A 39 -0.80 8.91 0.57
C LYS A 39 -0.62 8.22 -0.77
N GLN A 40 -1.60 7.39 -1.17
CA GLN A 40 -1.69 6.97 -2.56
C GLN A 40 -1.87 8.24 -3.39
N LYS A 41 -0.84 8.61 -4.13
CA LYS A 41 -0.85 9.74 -5.07
C LYS A 41 -1.48 9.29 -6.39
N ASP A 42 -2.56 8.52 -6.31
CA ASP A 42 -3.18 7.94 -7.48
C ASP A 42 -4.01 9.02 -8.16
N VAL A 43 -3.53 9.47 -9.31
CA VAL A 43 -4.27 10.41 -10.17
C VAL A 43 -5.44 9.64 -10.76
N SER A 44 -6.65 10.04 -10.37
CA SER A 44 -7.88 9.36 -10.79
C SER A 44 -8.56 10.09 -11.93
N CYS A 45 -9.27 9.35 -12.78
CA CYS A 45 -10.08 9.87 -13.89
C CYS A 45 -9.29 10.56 -15.02
N LEU A 46 -8.03 10.15 -15.25
CA LEU A 46 -7.22 10.68 -16.35
C LEU A 46 -7.86 10.47 -17.73
N PRO A 47 -8.39 9.27 -18.07
CA PRO A 47 -9.02 9.06 -19.38
C PRO A 47 -10.16 10.05 -19.65
N GLU A 48 -11.04 10.24 -18.67
CA GLU A 48 -12.21 11.11 -18.75
C GLU A 48 -11.82 12.60 -18.75
N MET A 49 -10.72 12.98 -18.10
CA MET A 49 -10.17 14.33 -18.25
C MET A 49 -9.67 14.59 -19.67
N MET A 50 -8.99 13.61 -20.27
CA MET A 50 -8.43 13.79 -21.62
C MET A 50 -9.53 13.94 -22.68
N THR A 51 -10.62 13.18 -22.58
CA THR A 51 -11.78 13.31 -23.49
C THR A 51 -12.51 14.64 -23.32
N LEU A 52 -12.64 15.12 -22.08
CA LEU A 52 -13.18 16.45 -21.82
C LEU A 52 -12.31 17.55 -22.43
N PHE A 53 -10.99 17.46 -22.29
CA PHE A 53 -10.07 18.42 -22.86
C PHE A 53 -10.05 18.41 -24.38
N SER A 54 -10.17 17.25 -25.03
CA SER A 54 -10.28 17.19 -26.49
C SER A 54 -11.56 17.88 -26.98
N CYS A 55 -12.71 17.64 -26.34
CA CYS A 55 -13.96 18.31 -26.72
C CYS A 55 -13.86 19.84 -26.55
N LEU A 56 -13.31 20.30 -25.42
CA LEU A 56 -13.15 21.73 -25.17
C LEU A 56 -12.21 22.38 -26.19
N ALA A 57 -11.12 21.71 -26.57
CA ALA A 57 -10.21 22.22 -27.59
C ALA A 57 -10.88 22.37 -28.97
N GLU A 58 -11.73 21.43 -29.37
CA GLU A 58 -12.47 21.49 -30.65
C GLU A 58 -13.57 22.56 -30.67
N LYS A 59 -14.10 22.92 -29.50
CA LYS A 59 -15.27 23.83 -29.36
C LYS A 59 -14.92 25.17 -28.74
N ASN A 60 -13.66 25.61 -28.85
CA ASN A 60 -13.18 26.89 -28.30
C ASN A 60 -13.49 27.09 -26.80
N TYR A 61 -13.47 26.00 -26.03
CA TYR A 61 -13.75 25.97 -24.60
C TYR A 61 -15.19 26.34 -24.19
N ASP A 62 -16.15 26.25 -25.11
CA ASP A 62 -17.57 26.39 -24.77
C ASP A 62 -18.07 25.17 -23.98
N SER A 63 -18.21 25.34 -22.68
CA SER A 63 -18.65 24.31 -21.73
C SER A 63 -20.04 23.73 -22.01
N ASN A 64 -20.90 24.50 -22.68
CA ASN A 64 -22.26 24.05 -23.06
C ASN A 64 -22.25 22.98 -24.16
N ASN A 65 -21.17 22.89 -24.96
CA ASN A 65 -21.07 21.93 -26.07
C ASN A 65 -20.51 20.57 -25.63
N CYS A 66 -19.86 20.50 -24.47
CA CYS A 66 -19.17 19.31 -23.95
C CYS A 66 -19.86 18.71 -22.69
N LEU A 67 -21.19 18.80 -22.63
CA LEU A 67 -21.97 18.37 -21.47
C LEU A 67 -21.90 16.86 -21.21
N LYS A 68 -21.63 16.05 -22.24
CA LYS A 68 -21.57 14.59 -22.10
C LYS A 68 -20.28 14.18 -21.39
N GLU A 69 -19.16 14.67 -21.91
CA GLU A 69 -17.82 14.45 -21.40
C GLU A 69 -17.67 15.01 -19.98
N ALA A 70 -18.29 16.17 -19.70
CA ALA A 70 -18.34 16.76 -18.36
C ALA A 70 -19.09 15.87 -17.35
N LYS A 71 -20.22 15.28 -17.74
CA LYS A 71 -20.98 14.35 -16.88
C LYS A 71 -20.21 13.07 -16.62
N GLU A 72 -19.50 12.55 -17.64
CA GLU A 72 -18.68 11.35 -17.49
C GLU A 72 -17.51 11.58 -16.53
N PHE A 73 -16.79 12.69 -16.68
CA PHE A 73 -15.72 13.07 -15.76
C PHE A 73 -16.23 13.24 -14.32
N GLN A 74 -17.33 13.99 -14.13
CA GLN A 74 -17.96 14.14 -12.81
C GLN A 74 -18.39 12.80 -12.21
N GLY A 75 -18.95 11.90 -13.03
CA GLY A 75 -19.33 10.56 -12.62
C GLY A 75 -18.15 9.73 -12.13
N CYS A 76 -17.01 9.78 -12.83
CA CYS A 76 -15.78 9.12 -12.39
C CYS A 76 -15.28 9.73 -11.07
N PHE A 77 -15.26 11.06 -10.97
CA PHE A 77 -14.76 11.75 -9.78
C PHE A 77 -15.58 11.43 -8.52
N ASN A 78 -16.92 11.42 -8.64
CA ASN A 78 -17.80 11.07 -7.52
C ASN A 78 -17.58 9.62 -7.05
N LYS A 79 -17.48 8.66 -7.99
CA LYS A 79 -17.15 7.26 -7.66
C LYS A 79 -15.80 7.13 -6.97
N PHE A 80 -14.81 7.93 -7.36
CA PHE A 80 -13.51 7.96 -6.70
C PHE A 80 -13.61 8.49 -5.27
N LEU A 81 -14.36 9.56 -5.04
CA LEU A 81 -14.60 10.10 -3.69
C LEU A 81 -15.29 9.07 -2.79
N GLU A 82 -16.32 8.40 -3.29
CA GLU A 82 -17.03 7.33 -2.56
C GLU A 82 -16.08 6.18 -2.19
N LYS A 83 -15.29 5.67 -3.15
CA LYS A 83 -14.29 4.62 -2.89
C LYS A 83 -13.25 5.05 -1.86
N ASN A 84 -12.77 6.30 -1.94
CA ASN A 84 -11.80 6.83 -0.99
C ASN A 84 -12.40 6.99 0.42
N ALA A 85 -13.65 7.42 0.52
CA ALA A 85 -14.39 7.46 1.78
C ALA A 85 -14.57 6.05 2.37
N GLN A 86 -14.96 5.06 1.56
CA GLN A 86 -15.08 3.67 1.98
C GLN A 86 -13.74 3.09 2.44
N TYR A 87 -12.65 3.37 1.72
CA TYR A 87 -11.31 2.94 2.10
C TYR A 87 -10.88 3.54 3.46
N LYS A 88 -11.17 4.82 3.69
CA LYS A 88 -10.88 5.47 4.99
C LYS A 88 -11.73 4.89 6.11
N ALA A 89 -13.02 4.68 5.89
CA ALA A 89 -13.93 4.11 6.87
C ALA A 89 -13.51 2.68 7.25
N THR A 90 -13.35 1.79 6.27
CA THR A 90 -12.90 0.41 6.50
C THR A 90 -11.50 0.35 7.11
N GLY A 91 -10.60 1.22 6.64
CA GLY A 91 -9.25 1.36 7.18
C GLY A 91 -9.22 1.78 8.64
N SER A 92 -10.10 2.69 9.06
CA SER A 92 -10.21 3.16 10.45
C SER A 92 -10.81 2.14 11.43
N LEU A 93 -11.62 1.22 10.93
CA LEU A 93 -12.30 0.23 11.77
C LEU A 93 -11.44 -1.02 12.02
N GLY A 94 -10.34 -1.19 11.27
CA GLY A 94 -9.45 -2.35 11.41
C GLY A 94 -10.13 -3.70 11.13
N ILE A 95 -11.28 -3.69 10.43
CA ILE A 95 -12.07 -4.89 10.11
C ILE A 95 -11.30 -5.76 9.12
N LEU A 96 -11.23 -7.05 9.43
CA LEU A 96 -10.50 -8.04 8.64
C LEU A 96 -11.43 -8.68 7.63
N ILE A 97 -11.16 -8.44 6.34
CA ILE A 97 -11.87 -9.10 5.24
C ILE A 97 -11.03 -10.32 4.82
N PRO A 98 -11.58 -11.54 4.87
CA PRO A 98 -10.87 -12.75 4.43
C PRO A 98 -10.48 -12.67 2.95
N GLY A 99 -9.32 -13.23 2.60
CA GLY A 99 -8.84 -13.29 1.21
C GLY A 99 -8.06 -12.07 0.71
N LEU A 100 -7.94 -11.01 1.51
CA LEU A 100 -7.08 -9.87 1.19
C LEU A 100 -5.60 -10.25 1.22
N LYS A 101 -4.83 -9.74 0.25
CA LYS A 101 -3.37 -9.86 0.24
C LYS A 101 -2.74 -8.92 1.26
N ALA A 102 -1.54 -9.26 1.73
CA ALA A 102 -0.76 -8.42 2.66
C ALA A 102 -0.54 -6.98 2.17
N SER A 103 -0.42 -6.76 0.85
CA SER A 103 -0.21 -5.44 0.23
C SER A 103 -1.46 -4.54 0.23
N GLN A 104 -2.65 -5.12 0.39
CA GLN A 104 -3.93 -4.40 0.35
C GLN A 104 -4.43 -4.02 1.74
N LEU A 105 -3.83 -4.58 2.79
CA LEU A 105 -4.21 -4.33 4.18
C LEU A 105 -3.76 -2.95 4.63
N THR A 106 -4.65 -2.25 5.34
CA THR A 106 -4.27 -1.01 6.03
C THR A 106 -3.39 -1.33 7.23
N SER A 107 -2.60 -0.35 7.68
CA SER A 107 -1.76 -0.52 8.87
C SER A 107 -2.56 -0.88 10.13
N GLN A 108 -3.80 -0.39 10.23
CA GLN A 108 -4.70 -0.73 11.32
C GLN A 108 -5.19 -2.17 11.24
N GLN A 109 -5.59 -2.63 10.05
CA GLN A 109 -5.98 -4.03 9.83
C GLN A 109 -4.79 -4.99 10.06
N ALA A 110 -3.59 -4.61 9.61
CA ALA A 110 -2.38 -5.38 9.90
C ALA A 110 -2.10 -5.44 11.41
N ASN A 111 -2.28 -4.32 12.13
CA ASN A 111 -2.12 -4.28 13.58
C ASN A 111 -3.19 -5.10 14.32
N THR A 112 -4.44 -5.15 13.84
CA THR A 112 -5.46 -6.02 14.46
C THR A 112 -5.14 -7.49 14.24
N LEU A 113 -4.57 -7.88 13.09
CA LEU A 113 -4.05 -9.23 12.85
C LEU A 113 -2.88 -9.58 13.76
N LEU A 114 -1.86 -8.71 13.83
CA LEU A 114 -0.65 -8.95 14.63
C LEU A 114 -0.95 -9.03 16.13
N ARG A 115 -1.98 -8.32 16.61
CA ARG A 115 -2.47 -8.47 17.99
C ARG A 115 -3.13 -9.82 18.26
N LYS A 116 -3.87 -10.37 17.28
CA LYS A 116 -4.47 -11.71 17.40
C LYS A 116 -3.41 -12.81 17.37
N TYR A 117 -2.35 -12.61 16.57
CA TYR A 117 -1.28 -13.58 16.39
C TYR A 117 0.09 -12.93 16.63
N PRO A 118 0.49 -12.75 17.90
CA PRO A 118 1.76 -12.11 18.24
C PRO A 118 2.96 -12.97 17.77
N LEU A 119 3.95 -12.31 17.17
CA LEU A 119 5.08 -12.96 16.51
C LEU A 119 5.99 -13.67 17.51
N LYS A 120 6.07 -13.18 18.74
CA LYS A 120 6.81 -13.84 19.84
C LYS A 120 6.33 -15.28 20.08
N ASN A 121 5.03 -15.53 19.91
CA ASN A 121 4.44 -16.85 20.14
C ASN A 121 4.59 -17.76 18.90
N LEU A 122 4.53 -17.18 17.71
CA LEU A 122 4.69 -17.92 16.46
C LEU A 122 6.14 -18.37 16.24
N LEU A 123 7.12 -17.51 16.52
CA LEU A 123 8.53 -17.82 16.31
C LEU A 123 9.08 -18.85 17.31
N LYS A 124 8.50 -18.94 18.51
CA LYS A 124 8.81 -20.02 19.48
C LYS A 124 8.38 -21.40 18.97
N LYS A 125 7.41 -21.48 18.07
CA LYS A 125 6.85 -22.73 17.56
C LYS A 125 7.63 -23.29 16.35
N VAL A 126 8.56 -22.51 15.80
CA VAL A 126 9.38 -22.85 14.61
C VAL A 126 10.81 -23.23 15.01
N ARG A 127 11.21 -22.98 16.27
CA ARG A 127 12.46 -23.47 16.86
C ARG A 127 12.20 -24.81 17.54
#